data_AF-A0A1S3KDS9-F1
#
_entry.id   AF-A0A1S3KDS9-F1
#
_cell.length_a   1.000
_cell.length_b   1.000
_cell.length_c   1.000
_cell.angle_alpha   90.00
_cell.angle_beta   90.00
_cell.angle_gamma   90.00
#
_symmetry.space_group_name_H-M   'P 1'
#
loop_
_entity.id
_entity.type
_entity.pdbx_description
1 polymer ?
#
loop_
_entity_poly.entity_id
_entity_poly.type
_entity_poly.pdbx_seq_one_letter_code
_entity_poly.pdbx_strand_id
1 'polypeptide(L)'
;MAGSEEDSEILENTVDKDSQQEQNADRSERVVKIPMARIKSLMKWDPDVTLASQEAVVAIAKATELFVGNLAKEAYLYTAQGKRKTVQKKDLEQAIDSVDGLAFLEGALES
;
A
#
# COMPACT_ATOMS: atom_id res chain seq x y z
N MET A 1 15.74 -60.85 -25.07
CA MET A 1 14.82 -60.70 -23.91
C MET A 1 15.26 -59.42 -23.22
N ALA A 2 14.30 -58.55 -22.93
CA ALA A 2 14.38 -57.09 -22.90
C ALA A 2 15.48 -56.47 -22.03
N GLY A 3 16.03 -55.36 -22.51
CA GLY A 3 16.83 -54.40 -21.76
C GLY A 3 15.99 -53.22 -21.24
N SER A 4 16.52 -52.55 -20.23
CA SER A 4 16.18 -51.20 -19.74
C SER A 4 17.19 -50.91 -18.61
N GLU A 5 18.33 -50.29 -18.86
CA GLU A 5 18.55 -48.83 -19.00
C GLU A 5 18.01 -48.04 -17.80
N GLU A 6 18.93 -47.67 -16.91
CA GLU A 6 18.81 -46.54 -16.01
C GLU A 6 18.89 -45.26 -16.85
N ASP A 7 17.93 -44.34 -16.71
CA ASP A 7 18.19 -42.91 -16.86
C ASP A 7 17.04 -42.06 -16.28
N SER A 8 17.43 -41.21 -15.34
CA SER A 8 17.08 -39.78 -15.24
C SER A 8 15.61 -39.34 -15.10
N GLU A 9 15.27 -38.97 -13.86
CA GLU A 9 14.77 -37.64 -13.43
C GLU A 9 13.61 -36.91 -14.17
N ILE A 10 12.65 -36.48 -13.32
CA ILE A 10 11.82 -35.26 -13.37
C ILE A 10 10.45 -35.34 -14.09
N LEU A 11 9.49 -34.61 -13.49
CA LEU A 11 8.11 -34.23 -13.87
C LEU A 11 7.05 -35.01 -13.07
N GLU A 12 6.16 -34.41 -12.26
CA GLU A 12 5.84 -33.02 -12.01
C GLU A 12 5.04 -32.98 -10.69
N ASN A 13 5.47 -32.13 -9.75
CA ASN A 13 4.67 -31.76 -8.58
C ASN A 13 3.41 -31.04 -9.07
N THR A 14 2.25 -31.70 -9.02
CA THR A 14 0.95 -31.04 -9.13
C THR A 14 0.76 -30.18 -7.89
N VAL A 15 0.97 -28.88 -8.09
CA VAL A 15 0.97 -27.84 -7.08
C VAL A 15 -0.43 -27.70 -6.47
N ASP A 16 -0.59 -28.17 -5.23
CA ASP A 16 -1.67 -27.75 -4.33
C ASP A 16 -1.52 -26.24 -4.06
N LYS A 17 -2.25 -25.41 -4.82
CA LYS A 17 -2.06 -23.95 -4.83
C LYS A 17 -3.21 -23.11 -4.27
N ASP A 18 -4.18 -23.72 -3.58
CA ASP A 18 -5.34 -22.99 -3.03
C ASP A 18 -5.43 -22.93 -1.50
N SER A 19 -4.63 -23.69 -0.75
CA SER A 19 -4.85 -23.80 0.72
C SER A 19 -3.94 -22.93 1.61
N GLN A 20 -3.06 -22.09 1.04
CA GLN A 20 -2.10 -21.30 1.82
C GLN A 20 -2.37 -19.78 1.86
N GLN A 21 -3.44 -19.28 1.22
CA GLN A 21 -3.72 -17.84 1.19
C GLN A 21 -4.45 -17.31 2.44
N GLU A 22 -5.24 -18.14 3.13
CA GLU A 22 -6.09 -17.65 4.22
C GLU A 22 -5.36 -17.43 5.56
N GLN A 23 -4.31 -18.21 5.85
CA GLN A 23 -3.58 -18.08 7.13
C GLN A 23 -2.59 -16.89 7.17
N ASN A 24 -2.12 -16.41 6.02
CA ASN A 24 -1.23 -15.25 5.95
C ASN A 24 -2.00 -13.92 5.95
N ALA A 25 -3.25 -13.91 5.47
CA ALA A 25 -4.10 -12.72 5.44
C ALA A 25 -4.35 -12.18 6.86
N ASP A 26 -4.76 -13.03 7.80
CA ASP A 26 -5.05 -12.66 9.20
C ASP A 26 -3.83 -12.10 9.94
N ARG A 27 -2.63 -12.61 9.65
CA ARG A 27 -1.40 -12.14 10.29
C ARG A 27 -0.97 -10.78 9.73
N SER A 28 -1.20 -10.54 8.43
CA SER A 28 -0.89 -9.27 7.76
C SER A 28 -1.89 -8.14 8.07
N GLU A 29 -3.17 -8.46 8.29
CA GLU A 29 -4.17 -7.47 8.75
C GLU A 29 -3.85 -6.89 10.13
N ARG A 30 -3.07 -7.59 10.96
CA ARG A 30 -2.58 -7.06 12.24
C ARG A 30 -1.37 -6.12 12.08
N VAL A 31 -0.72 -6.10 10.92
CA VAL A 31 0.50 -5.31 10.66
C VAL A 31 0.17 -3.88 10.21
N VAL A 32 -0.97 -3.70 9.54
CA VAL A 32 -1.42 -2.40 9.00
C VAL A 32 -2.88 -2.15 9.36
N LYS A 33 -3.20 -0.92 9.74
CA LYS A 33 -4.51 -0.42 10.18
C LYS A 33 -5.45 -0.07 9.02
N ILE A 34 -4.93 -0.11 7.78
CA ILE A 34 -5.69 0.26 6.58
C ILE A 34 -6.08 -1.03 5.83
N PRO A 35 -7.33 -1.15 5.31
CA PRO A 35 -7.78 -2.35 4.61
C PRO A 35 -6.95 -2.65 3.36
N MET A 36 -6.25 -3.80 3.37
CA MET A 36 -5.35 -4.19 2.28
C MET A 36 -6.07 -4.39 0.94
N ALA A 37 -7.31 -4.90 0.98
CA ALA A 37 -8.14 -5.06 -0.22
C ALA A 37 -8.41 -3.73 -0.93
N ARG A 38 -8.54 -2.63 -0.17
CA ARG A 38 -8.74 -1.28 -0.74
C ARG A 38 -7.46 -0.76 -1.37
N ILE A 39 -6.32 -0.94 -0.71
CA ILE A 39 -4.99 -0.59 -1.26
C ILE A 39 -4.78 -1.32 -2.59
N LYS A 40 -4.99 -2.65 -2.62
CA LYS A 40 -4.84 -3.45 -3.83
C LYS A 40 -5.75 -2.98 -4.97
N SER A 41 -6.99 -2.61 -4.65
CA SER A 41 -7.93 -2.07 -5.64
C SER A 41 -7.48 -0.71 -6.18
N LEU A 42 -6.95 0.18 -5.34
CA LEU A 42 -6.41 1.49 -5.75
C LEU A 42 -5.16 1.34 -6.62
N MET A 43 -4.26 0.42 -6.28
CA MET A 43 -3.07 0.15 -7.10
C MET A 43 -3.44 -0.26 -8.54
N LYS A 44 -4.52 -1.04 -8.69
CA LYS A 44 -5.04 -1.51 -9.99
C LYS A 44 -5.88 -0.48 -10.74
N TRP A 45 -6.06 0.73 -10.20
CA TRP A 45 -6.65 1.83 -10.99
C TRP A 45 -5.70 2.32 -12.07
N ASP A 46 -4.40 2.11 -11.88
CA ASP A 46 -3.41 2.30 -12.92
C ASP A 46 -3.54 1.17 -13.96
N PRO A 47 -3.84 1.49 -15.24
CA PRO A 47 -4.00 0.48 -16.29
C PRO A 47 -2.73 -0.33 -16.55
N ASP A 48 -1.55 0.18 -16.20
CA ASP A 48 -0.28 -0.51 -16.38
C ASP A 48 0.01 -1.53 -15.26
N VAL A 49 -0.77 -1.50 -14.16
CA VAL A 49 -0.62 -2.40 -13.02
C VAL A 49 -1.51 -3.64 -13.18
N THR A 50 -0.95 -4.71 -13.73
CA THR A 50 -1.65 -6.00 -13.92
C THR A 50 -1.69 -6.84 -12.64
N LEU A 51 -0.57 -6.91 -11.92
CA LEU A 51 -0.37 -7.73 -10.72
C LEU A 51 0.25 -6.87 -9.61
N ALA A 52 -0.29 -7.01 -8.41
CA ALA A 52 0.26 -6.41 -7.19
C ALA A 52 0.60 -7.53 -6.21
N SER A 53 1.89 -7.68 -5.89
CA SER A 53 2.36 -8.68 -4.92
C SER A 53 1.92 -8.32 -3.50
N GLN A 54 1.81 -9.31 -2.62
CA GLN A 54 1.42 -9.07 -1.23
C GLN A 54 2.40 -8.12 -0.51
N GLU A 55 3.70 -8.28 -0.75
CA GLU A 55 4.74 -7.42 -0.17
C GLU A 55 4.60 -5.96 -0.59
N ALA A 56 4.30 -5.69 -1.88
CA ALA A 56 4.06 -4.34 -2.37
C ALA A 56 2.81 -3.72 -1.71
N VAL A 57 1.74 -4.51 -1.56
CA VAL A 57 0.51 -4.05 -0.88
C VAL A 57 0.79 -3.72 0.58
N VAL A 58 1.56 -4.55 1.31
CA VAL A 58 1.96 -4.27 2.70
C VAL A 58 2.80 -3.00 2.78
N ALA A 59 3.78 -2.84 1.89
CA ALA A 59 4.66 -1.67 1.86
C ALA A 59 3.88 -0.37 1.63
N ILE A 60 2.97 -0.36 0.64
CA ILE A 60 2.12 0.81 0.36
C ILE A 60 1.15 1.06 1.50
N ALA A 61 0.55 0.03 2.10
CA ALA A 61 -0.31 0.20 3.26
C ALA A 61 0.43 0.86 4.42
N LYS A 62 1.67 0.43 4.69
CA LYS A 62 2.49 1.03 5.76
C LYS A 62 2.93 2.44 5.43
N ALA A 63 3.34 2.70 4.19
CA ALA A 63 3.69 4.03 3.72
C ALA A 63 2.48 4.98 3.84
N THR A 64 1.27 4.52 3.51
CA THR A 64 0.03 5.30 3.61
C THR A 64 -0.27 5.70 5.06
N GLU A 65 -0.07 4.80 6.02
CA GLU A 65 -0.22 5.16 7.45
C GLU A 65 0.74 6.27 7.88
N LEU A 66 2.01 6.12 7.52
CA LEU A 66 3.04 7.10 7.86
C LEU A 66 2.77 8.42 7.16
N PHE A 67 2.33 8.37 5.91
CA PHE A 67 1.97 9.53 5.11
C PHE A 67 0.81 10.32 5.74
N VAL A 68 -0.29 9.67 6.11
CA VAL A 68 -1.43 10.35 6.77
C VAL A 68 -0.99 10.99 8.08
N GLY A 69 -0.18 10.29 8.88
CA GLY A 69 0.37 10.83 10.11
C GLY A 69 1.30 12.02 9.88
N ASN A 70 2.10 12.01 8.82
CA ASN A 70 2.98 13.11 8.45
C ASN A 70 2.18 14.32 7.96
N LEU A 71 1.27 14.12 7.01
CA LEU A 71 0.40 15.15 6.44
C LEU A 71 -0.42 15.86 7.54
N ALA A 72 -0.96 15.10 8.49
CA ALA A 72 -1.69 15.68 9.62
C ALA A 72 -0.79 16.54 10.53
N LYS A 73 0.46 16.14 10.75
CA LYS A 73 1.42 16.93 11.53
C LYS A 73 1.78 18.23 10.81
N GLU A 74 2.09 18.15 9.52
CA GLU A 74 2.43 19.33 8.70
C GLU A 74 1.27 20.34 8.69
N ALA A 75 0.04 19.87 8.40
CA ALA A 75 -1.15 20.73 8.46
C ALA A 75 -1.36 21.35 9.85
N TYR A 76 -1.13 20.58 10.91
CA TYR A 76 -1.30 21.08 12.28
C TYR A 76 -0.33 22.20 12.64
N LEU A 77 0.86 22.27 12.03
CA LEU A 77 1.79 23.39 12.24
C LEU A 77 1.12 24.73 11.90
N TYR A 78 0.41 24.80 10.77
CA TYR A 78 -0.34 26.00 10.34
C TYR A 78 -1.58 26.25 11.20
N THR A 79 -2.27 25.17 11.62
CA THR A 79 -3.37 25.27 12.58
C THR A 79 -2.91 25.93 13.90
N ALA A 80 -1.77 25.47 14.44
CA ALA A 80 -1.20 25.95 15.70
C ALA A 80 -0.66 27.38 15.60
N GLN A 81 -0.03 27.75 14.47
CA GLN A 81 0.37 29.14 14.19
C GLN A 81 -0.84 30.09 14.21
N GLY A 82 -1.99 29.62 13.71
CA GLY A 82 -3.26 30.33 13.80
C GLY A 82 -3.94 30.30 15.19
N LYS A 83 -3.27 29.79 16.24
CA LYS A 83 -3.81 29.59 17.61
C LYS A 83 -5.12 28.80 17.65
N ARG A 84 -5.35 27.93 16.66
CA ARG A 84 -6.52 27.07 16.56
C ARG A 84 -6.17 25.66 17.03
N LYS A 85 -7.20 24.88 17.36
CA LYS A 85 -7.09 23.45 17.68
C LYS A 85 -7.75 22.53 16.65
N THR A 86 -8.51 23.11 15.73
CA THR A 86 -9.20 22.40 14.66
C THR A 86 -8.48 22.63 13.35
N VAL A 87 -8.00 21.55 12.74
CA VAL A 87 -7.39 21.58 11.40
C VAL A 87 -8.45 21.95 10.37
N GLN A 88 -8.13 22.89 9.50
CA GLN A 88 -9.00 23.37 8.42
C GLN A 88 -8.39 23.04 7.05
N LYS A 89 -9.20 23.03 6.00
CA LYS A 89 -8.76 22.81 4.61
C LYS A 89 -7.57 23.72 4.23
N LYS A 90 -7.65 25.00 4.57
CA LYS A 90 -6.57 25.98 4.33
C LYS A 90 -5.23 25.64 4.98
N ASP A 91 -5.24 24.91 6.10
CA ASP A 91 -4.02 24.50 6.79
C ASP A 91 -3.33 23.37 6.02
N LEU A 92 -4.14 22.51 5.39
CA LEU A 92 -3.68 21.42 4.53
C LEU A 92 -3.13 21.97 3.21
N GLU A 93 -3.82 22.94 2.61
CA GLU A 93 -3.36 23.66 1.41
C GLU A 93 -2.00 24.34 1.67
N GLN A 94 -1.86 25.07 2.78
CA GLN A 94 -0.59 25.69 3.16
C GLN A 94 0.54 24.69 3.38
N ALA A 95 0.23 23.52 3.96
CA ALA A 95 1.21 22.46 4.14
C ALA A 95 1.67 21.86 2.81
N ILE A 96 0.75 21.65 1.87
CA ILE A 96 1.07 21.16 0.52
C ILE A 96 2.00 22.15 -0.20
N ASP A 97 1.66 23.45 -0.16
CA ASP A 97 2.44 24.50 -0.83
C ASP A 97 3.85 24.69 -0.24
N SER A 98 4.04 24.34 1.04
CA SER A 98 5.28 24.63 1.77
C SER A 98 6.24 23.44 1.85
N VAL A 99 5.76 22.22 1.64
CA VAL A 99 6.55 21.00 1.78
C VAL A 99 6.73 20.37 0.41
N ASP A 100 7.93 20.45 -0.14
CA ASP A 100 8.27 19.92 -1.48
C ASP A 100 7.85 18.45 -1.68
N GLY A 101 8.02 17.61 -0.66
CA GLY A 101 7.58 16.21 -0.70
C GLY A 101 6.06 16.00 -0.78
N LEU A 102 5.26 17.05 -0.60
CA LEU A 102 3.80 17.05 -0.74
C LEU A 102 3.32 17.66 -2.06
N ALA A 103 4.21 18.18 -2.92
CA ALA A 103 3.85 18.87 -4.17
C ALA A 103 3.00 17.99 -5.12
N PHE A 104 3.09 16.66 -5.03
CA PHE A 104 2.24 15.74 -5.79
C PHE A 104 0.73 15.85 -5.44
N LEU A 105 0.39 16.54 -4.35
CA LEU A 105 -0.99 16.83 -3.94
C LEU A 105 -1.49 18.21 -4.39
N GLU A 106 -0.69 19.01 -5.10
CA GLU A 106 -1.15 20.29 -5.65
C GLU A 106 -2.40 20.08 -6.52
N GLY A 107 -3.42 20.93 -6.34
CA GLY A 107 -4.71 20.81 -7.01
C GLY A 107 -5.63 19.68 -6.52
N ALA A 108 -5.14 18.75 -5.68
CA ALA A 108 -5.94 17.60 -5.21
C ALA A 108 -7.14 17.98 -4.32
N LEU A 109 -7.15 19.21 -3.80
CA LEU A 109 -8.19 19.72 -2.90
C LEU A 109 -9.16 20.70 -3.58
N GLU A 110 -9.01 21.00 -4.87
CA GLU A 110 -9.79 22.05 -5.58
C GLU A 110 -11.21 21.63 -6.00
N SER A 111 -11.75 20.55 -5.43
CA SER A 111 -13.11 20.05 -5.67
C SER A 111 -14.19 20.83 -4.94
#